data_AF-A0A6I1DYM2-F1
#
_entry.id   AF-A0A6I1DYM2-F1
#
_cell.length_a   1.000
_cell.length_b   1.000
_cell.length_c   1.000
_cell.angle_alpha   90.00
_cell.angle_beta   90.00
_cell.angle_gamma   90.00
#
_symmetry.space_group_name_H-M   'P 1'
#
loop_
_entity.id
_entity.type
_entity.pdbx_description
1 polymer ?
#
loop_
_entity_poly.entity_id
_entity_poly.type
_entity_poly.pdbx_seq_one_letter_code
_entity_poly.pdbx_strand_id
1 'polypeptide(L)'
;MKQTITLLACLCFVCCGVQQNLKVSYKLSSGMTKAEVENIMGAPAKSDFKQNVEEWHYCRTGFNSDEFLALFFYEGKLVEKLNYTVTLADTRGATGSCSKFIKMGNYREPDRIIELRMR
;
A
#
# COMPACT_ATOMS: atom_id res chain seq x y z
N MET A 1 -16.35 -31.33 -45.11
CA MET A 1 -15.69 -30.03 -45.36
C MET A 1 -15.71 -29.21 -44.07
N LYS A 2 -14.50 -29.08 -43.49
CA LYS A 2 -13.98 -28.09 -42.54
C LYS A 2 -14.94 -27.46 -41.52
N GLN A 3 -14.82 -27.96 -40.29
CA GLN A 3 -15.17 -27.31 -39.03
C GLN A 3 -14.46 -25.95 -38.93
N THR A 4 -15.19 -24.89 -38.63
CA THR A 4 -14.62 -23.61 -38.18
C THR A 4 -15.07 -23.37 -36.75
N ILE A 5 -14.28 -23.88 -35.81
CA ILE A 5 -14.35 -23.50 -34.40
C ILE A 5 -13.67 -22.14 -34.29
N THR A 6 -14.46 -21.07 -34.23
CA THR A 6 -13.94 -19.73 -33.98
C THR A 6 -13.63 -19.59 -32.50
N LEU A 7 -12.40 -19.90 -32.10
CA LEU A 7 -11.88 -19.64 -30.77
C LEU A 7 -11.75 -18.11 -30.59
N LEU A 8 -12.75 -17.48 -29.97
CA LEU A 8 -12.65 -16.09 -29.52
C LEU A 8 -11.73 -16.07 -28.30
N ALA A 9 -10.43 -15.93 -28.53
CA ALA A 9 -9.43 -15.72 -27.50
C ALA A 9 -9.72 -14.38 -26.81
N CYS A 10 -10.43 -14.44 -25.69
CA CYS A 10 -10.60 -13.31 -24.79
C CYS A 10 -9.22 -13.01 -24.19
N LEU A 11 -8.57 -11.96 -24.71
CA LEU A 11 -7.36 -11.36 -24.14
C LEU A 11 -7.72 -10.77 -22.78
N CYS A 12 -7.78 -11.61 -21.75
CA CYS A 12 -7.76 -11.16 -20.37
C CYS A 12 -6.39 -10.51 -20.13
N PHE A 13 -6.30 -9.20 -20.33
CA PHE A 13 -5.27 -8.38 -19.70
C PHE A 13 -5.44 -8.55 -18.19
N VAL A 14 -4.74 -9.51 -17.61
CA VAL A 14 -4.67 -9.68 -16.17
C VAL A 14 -3.84 -8.52 -15.65
N CYS A 15 -4.50 -7.40 -15.36
CA CYS A 15 -3.89 -6.32 -14.59
C CYS A 15 -3.76 -6.83 -13.15
N CYS A 16 -2.68 -7.56 -12.86
CA CYS A 16 -2.31 -8.02 -11.52
C CYS A 16 -1.81 -6.83 -10.68
N GLY A 17 -2.72 -5.93 -10.30
CA GLY A 17 -2.47 -4.92 -9.27
C GLY A 17 -2.66 -5.51 -7.87
N VAL A 18 -1.89 -5.04 -6.89
CA VAL A 18 -2.13 -5.36 -5.48
C VAL A 18 -3.51 -4.79 -5.06
N GLN A 19 -4.32 -5.59 -4.36
CA GLN A 19 -5.69 -5.26 -3.93
C GLN A 19 -5.88 -5.51 -2.42
N GLN A 20 -5.17 -4.77 -1.56
CA GLN A 20 -5.33 -4.93 -0.11
C GLN A 20 -6.59 -4.22 0.40
N ASN A 21 -7.21 -4.79 1.43
CA ASN A 21 -8.43 -4.25 2.04
C ASN A 21 -8.09 -3.10 3.01
N LEU A 22 -7.87 -1.90 2.49
CA LEU A 22 -7.53 -0.73 3.32
C LEU A 22 -8.68 -0.28 4.25
N LYS A 23 -9.92 -0.68 3.96
CA LYS A 23 -11.09 -0.29 4.77
C LYS A 23 -10.99 -0.82 6.20
N VAL A 24 -10.33 -1.94 6.44
CA VAL A 24 -10.20 -2.50 7.81
C VAL A 24 -9.29 -1.68 8.73
N SER A 25 -8.56 -0.70 8.20
CA SER A 25 -7.67 0.18 8.98
C SER A 25 -8.36 1.03 10.05
N TYR A 26 -9.70 1.15 10.03
CA TYR A 26 -10.44 1.78 11.12
C TYR A 26 -10.35 1.00 12.44
N LYS A 27 -10.04 -0.30 12.38
CA LYS A 27 -9.88 -1.17 13.54
C LYS A 27 -8.54 -0.98 14.25
N LEU A 28 -7.61 -0.27 13.63
CA LEU A 28 -6.27 -0.04 14.17
C LEU A 28 -6.28 1.09 15.22
N SER A 29 -5.55 0.87 16.30
CA SER A 29 -5.37 1.83 17.39
C SER A 29 -3.89 2.00 17.73
N SER A 30 -3.52 3.20 18.17
CA SER A 30 -2.18 3.46 18.71
C SER A 30 -1.86 2.47 19.85
N GLY A 31 -0.64 1.97 19.89
CA GLY A 31 -0.17 1.01 20.90
C GLY A 31 -0.37 -0.47 20.55
N MET A 32 -1.04 -0.79 19.43
CA MET A 32 -1.13 -2.16 18.91
C MET A 32 0.26 -2.68 18.53
N THR A 33 0.53 -3.95 18.84
CA THR A 33 1.73 -4.67 18.39
C THR A 33 1.67 -4.95 16.90
N LYS A 34 2.84 -5.20 16.29
CA LYS A 34 2.92 -5.64 14.88
C LYS A 34 2.05 -6.86 14.59
N ALA A 35 2.02 -7.84 15.50
CA ALA A 35 1.20 -9.04 15.35
C ALA A 35 -0.31 -8.74 15.36
N GLU A 36 -0.78 -7.86 16.26
CA GLU A 36 -2.18 -7.42 16.27
C GLU A 36 -2.55 -6.68 14.97
N VAL A 37 -1.66 -5.81 14.50
CA VAL A 37 -1.87 -5.09 13.23
C VAL A 37 -1.89 -6.06 12.05
N GLU A 38 -0.96 -7.01 11.97
CA GLU A 38 -0.90 -8.01 10.91
C GLU A 38 -2.13 -8.93 10.91
N ASN A 39 -2.66 -9.29 12.09
CA ASN A 39 -3.91 -10.04 12.18
C ASN A 39 -5.12 -9.27 11.62
N ILE A 40 -5.10 -7.93 11.68
CA ILE A 40 -6.18 -7.08 11.17
C ILE A 40 -6.00 -6.79 9.68
N MET A 41 -4.80 -6.40 9.27
CA MET A 41 -4.49 -5.87 7.94
C MET A 41 -3.97 -6.92 6.97
N GLY A 42 -3.46 -8.05 7.48
CA GLY A 42 -2.62 -8.98 6.74
C GLY A 42 -1.18 -8.46 6.57
N ALA A 43 -0.39 -9.23 5.81
CA ALA A 43 0.98 -8.86 5.46
C ALA A 43 1.01 -7.55 4.64
N PRO A 44 1.97 -6.66 4.91
CA PRO A 44 2.14 -5.43 4.13
C PRO A 44 2.63 -5.73 2.71
N ALA A 45 2.34 -4.84 1.77
CA ALA A 45 2.88 -4.92 0.40
C ALA A 45 4.39 -4.64 0.37
N LYS A 46 4.85 -3.80 1.29
CA LYS A 46 6.27 -3.53 1.53
C LYS A 46 6.46 -3.14 2.99
N SER A 47 7.58 -3.53 3.58
CA SER A 47 8.06 -2.98 4.84
C SER A 47 9.45 -2.38 4.64
N ASP A 48 9.71 -1.27 5.30
CA ASP A 48 11.01 -0.63 5.39
C ASP A 48 11.30 -0.32 6.87
N PHE A 49 12.56 -0.16 7.24
CA PHE A 49 12.94 0.37 8.55
C PHE A 49 13.99 1.45 8.37
N LYS A 50 13.87 2.53 9.15
CA LYS A 50 14.85 3.60 9.20
C LYS A 50 15.05 4.01 10.65
N GLN A 51 16.27 3.80 11.15
CA GLN A 51 16.63 3.97 12.55
C GLN A 51 15.74 3.10 13.46
N ASN A 52 15.05 3.71 14.43
CA ASN A 52 14.18 3.08 15.42
C ASN A 52 12.70 3.02 15.00
N VAL A 53 12.37 3.44 13.76
CA VAL A 53 11.01 3.39 13.21
C VAL A 53 10.93 2.39 12.07
N GLU A 54 9.98 1.47 12.17
CA GLU A 54 9.58 0.56 11.10
C GLU A 54 8.33 1.11 10.41
N GLU A 55 8.26 0.97 9.10
CA GLU A 55 7.19 1.50 8.27
C GLU A 55 6.63 0.38 7.39
N TRP A 56 5.33 0.13 7.52
CA TRP A 56 4.61 -0.85 6.72
C TRP A 56 3.70 -0.15 5.73
N HIS A 57 3.77 -0.57 4.48
CA HIS A 57 2.99 -0.03 3.38
C HIS A 57 1.94 -1.01 2.91
N TYR A 58 0.72 -0.53 2.84
CA TYR A 58 -0.42 -1.19 2.24
C TYR A 58 -0.90 -0.35 1.06
N CYS A 59 -1.37 -1.00 0.00
CA CYS A 59 -1.90 -0.29 -1.13
C CYS A 59 -3.00 -1.05 -1.86
N ARG A 60 -3.83 -0.30 -2.58
CA ARG A 60 -4.87 -0.82 -3.45
C ARG A 60 -4.76 -0.14 -4.80
N THR A 61 -4.53 -0.94 -5.83
CA THR A 61 -4.39 -0.45 -7.20
C THR A 61 -5.74 0.05 -7.69
N GLY A 62 -5.82 1.30 -8.12
CA GLY A 62 -7.05 1.92 -8.61
C GLY A 62 -6.97 2.23 -10.11
N PHE A 63 -8.10 2.65 -10.67
CA PHE A 63 -8.16 2.98 -12.11
C PHE A 63 -7.58 4.38 -12.41
N ASN A 64 -7.97 5.38 -11.62
CA ASN A 64 -7.50 6.78 -11.77
C ASN A 64 -6.41 7.16 -10.76
N SER A 65 -6.42 6.51 -9.59
CA SER A 65 -5.48 6.76 -8.51
C SER A 65 -5.35 5.51 -7.65
N ASP A 66 -4.13 5.21 -7.28
CA ASP A 66 -3.81 4.19 -6.29
C ASP A 66 -4.01 4.76 -4.88
N GLU A 67 -4.53 3.93 -3.98
CA GLU A 67 -4.71 4.27 -2.57
C GLU A 67 -3.65 3.58 -1.73
N PHE A 68 -3.16 4.29 -0.72
CA PHE A 68 -2.11 3.79 0.16
C PHE A 68 -2.41 4.09 1.62
N LEU A 69 -1.88 3.22 2.47
CA LEU A 69 -1.83 3.37 3.92
C LEU A 69 -0.40 3.03 4.36
N ALA A 70 0.28 3.98 5.00
CA ALA A 70 1.52 3.75 5.71
C ALA A 70 1.23 3.65 7.21
N LEU A 71 1.77 2.62 7.85
CA LEU A 71 1.70 2.39 9.29
C LEU A 71 3.12 2.51 9.86
N PHE A 72 3.27 3.31 10.90
CA PHE A 72 4.57 3.55 11.53
C PHE A 72 4.62 2.90 12.89
N PHE A 73 5.68 2.14 13.13
CA PHE A 73 5.93 1.43 14.37
C PHE A 73 7.18 1.96 15.03
N TYR A 74 7.08 2.23 16.32
CA TYR A 74 8.21 2.62 17.17
C TYR A 74 8.20 1.69 18.38
N GLU A 75 9.36 1.13 18.73
CA GLU A 75 9.49 0.12 19.80
C GLU A 75 8.48 -1.04 19.66
N GLY A 76 8.21 -1.46 18.41
CA GLY A 76 7.31 -2.58 18.09
C GLY A 76 5.82 -2.26 18.24
N LYS A 77 5.45 -1.00 18.48
CA LYS A 77 4.06 -0.54 18.64
C LYS A 77 3.66 0.44 17.55
N LEU A 78 2.42 0.31 17.07
CA LEU A 78 1.82 1.24 16.12
C LEU A 78 1.71 2.63 16.78
N VAL A 79 2.33 3.63 16.17
CA VAL A 79 2.31 5.01 16.69
C VAL A 79 1.54 5.96 15.78
N GLU A 80 1.62 5.78 14.46
CA GLU A 80 0.91 6.62 13.49
C GLU A 80 0.40 5.84 12.28
N LYS A 81 -0.60 6.42 11.63
CA LYS A 81 -1.09 5.98 10.32
C LYS A 81 -1.21 7.16 9.37
N LEU A 82 -0.85 6.96 8.12
CA LEU A 82 -0.94 7.95 7.06
C LEU A 82 -1.66 7.36 5.84
N ASN A 83 -2.75 7.97 5.43
CA ASN A 83 -3.39 7.67 4.15
C ASN A 83 -2.87 8.64 3.10
N TYR A 84 -2.57 8.14 1.91
CA TYR A 84 -2.10 8.95 0.79
C TYR A 84 -2.53 8.30 -0.54
N THR A 85 -2.40 9.05 -1.63
CA THR A 85 -2.80 8.62 -2.97
C THR A 85 -1.72 8.93 -3.99
N VAL A 86 -1.67 8.12 -5.03
CA VAL A 86 -0.79 8.34 -6.19
C VAL A 86 -1.63 8.31 -7.46
N THR A 87 -1.60 9.38 -8.22
CA THR A 87 -2.30 9.52 -9.49
C THR A 87 -1.36 9.23 -10.66
N LEU A 88 -1.92 9.07 -11.86
CA LEU A 88 -1.14 8.91 -13.09
C LEU A 88 -0.20 10.11 -13.36
N ALA A 89 -0.59 11.32 -12.94
CA ALA A 89 0.25 12.51 -13.07
C ALA A 89 1.48 12.42 -12.16
N ASP A 90 1.31 11.89 -10.94
CA ASP A 90 2.40 11.72 -9.97
C ASP A 90 3.46 10.71 -10.47
N THR A 91 3.05 9.72 -11.25
CA THR A 91 3.93 8.69 -11.83
C THR A 91 4.50 9.06 -13.21
N ARG A 92 4.23 10.28 -13.71
CA ARG A 92 4.59 10.74 -15.06
C ARG A 92 4.10 9.80 -16.16
N GLY A 93 2.89 9.25 -15.98
CA GLY A 93 2.29 8.33 -16.94
C GLY A 93 2.69 6.86 -16.77
N ALA A 94 3.53 6.52 -15.79
CA ALA A 94 3.86 5.12 -15.52
C ALA A 94 2.67 4.38 -14.90
N THR A 95 2.40 3.18 -15.40
CA THR A 95 1.28 2.32 -14.97
C THR A 95 1.78 1.01 -14.37
N GLY A 96 0.96 0.38 -13.52
CA GLY A 96 1.25 -0.92 -12.93
C GLY A 96 0.65 -1.08 -11.53
N SER A 97 1.08 -2.10 -10.82
CA SER A 97 0.71 -2.33 -9.42
C SER A 97 1.14 -1.15 -8.53
N CYS A 98 0.26 -0.75 -7.60
CA CYS A 98 0.53 0.31 -6.62
C CYS A 98 1.81 0.08 -5.80
N SER A 99 2.26 -1.18 -5.64
CA SER A 99 3.51 -1.51 -4.96
C SER A 99 4.76 -0.85 -5.58
N LYS A 100 4.71 -0.45 -6.86
CA LYS A 100 5.79 0.27 -7.54
C LYS A 100 5.89 1.75 -7.15
N PHE A 101 4.82 2.32 -6.60
CA PHE A 101 4.68 3.77 -6.40
C PHE A 101 4.60 4.17 -4.91
N ILE A 102 5.02 3.27 -4.03
CA ILE A 102 5.11 3.53 -2.59
C ILE A 102 5.97 4.77 -2.34
N LYS A 103 5.49 5.67 -1.46
CA LYS A 103 6.10 6.97 -1.11
C LYS A 103 6.12 8.02 -2.24
N MET A 104 5.36 7.84 -3.31
CA MET A 104 5.14 8.88 -4.34
C MET A 104 3.90 9.74 -4.03
N GLY A 105 3.51 10.59 -4.98
CA GLY A 105 2.30 11.39 -4.93
C GLY A 105 2.31 12.37 -3.77
N ASN A 106 1.24 12.35 -2.98
CA ASN A 106 1.09 13.22 -1.82
C ASN A 106 1.62 12.62 -0.51
N TYR A 107 2.42 11.54 -0.56
CA TYR A 107 3.08 10.99 0.63
C TYR A 107 3.93 12.05 1.34
N ARG A 108 3.66 12.24 2.63
CA ARG A 108 4.44 13.11 3.52
C ARG A 108 4.55 12.44 4.88
N GLU A 109 5.77 12.17 5.30
CA GLU A 109 6.03 11.55 6.60
C GLU A 109 5.49 12.45 7.74
N PRO A 110 4.73 11.92 8.71
CA PRO A 110 4.19 12.74 9.81
C PRO A 110 5.28 13.29 10.72
N ASP A 111 5.14 14.54 11.19
CA ASP A 111 6.15 15.23 12.03
C ASP A 111 6.53 14.42 13.27
N ARG A 112 5.54 13.78 13.92
CA ARG A 112 5.78 12.91 15.08
C ARG A 112 6.76 11.76 14.77
N ILE A 113 6.77 11.24 13.55
CA ILE A 113 7.70 10.17 13.15
C ILE A 113 9.10 10.71 12.93
N ILE A 114 9.20 11.92 12.37
CA ILE A 114 10.49 12.63 12.21
C ILE A 114 11.11 12.87 13.59
N GLU A 115 10.32 13.32 14.57
CA GLU A 115 10.76 13.51 15.95
C GLU A 115 11.23 12.21 16.61
N LEU A 116 10.48 11.11 16.45
CA LEU A 116 10.86 9.80 17.03
C LEU A 116 12.18 9.28 16.46
N ARG A 117 12.46 9.54 15.18
CA ARG A 117 13.72 9.16 14.53
C ARG A 117 14.94 9.94 14.99
N MET A 118 14.74 11.11 15.60
CA MET A 118 15.83 11.94 16.14
C MET A 118 16.16 11.65 17.60
N ARG A 119 15.37 10.79 18.27
CA ARG A 119 15.64 10.29 19.62
C ARG A 119 16.62 9.13 19.57
#